data_AF-A0A0G1QEL8-F1
#
_entry.id   AF-A0A0G1QEL8-F1
#
_cell.length_a   1.000
_cell.length_b   1.000
_cell.length_c   1.000
_cell.angle_alpha   90.00
_cell.angle_beta   90.00
_cell.angle_gamma   90.00
#
_symmetry.space_group_name_H-M   'P 1'
#
loop_
_entity.id
_entity.type
_entity.pdbx_description
1 polymer ?
#
loop_
_entity_poly.entity_id
_entity_poly.type
_entity_poly.pdbx_seq_one_letter_code
_entity_poly.pdbx_strand_id
1 'polypeptide(L)'
;MVNTGKPIETTGEMVSLVAERYKKNPEGVKKLLEAIANTTKSLLRYILEEEKSSLVGIFKENERYLEQLGVVSQKARKIIRVFERIGAGAKITGAGGKKDGSGMILIRHPDEEKIIKFAEDRNLDILSVRLGEEGVRVEKEI
;
A
#
# COMPACT_ATOMS: atom_id res chain seq x y z
N MET A 1 -0.26 -3.98 -9.69
CA MET A 1 -0.67 -4.39 -8.33
C MET A 1 -0.43 -5.88 -8.17
N VAL A 2 -0.11 -6.37 -6.97
CA VAL A 2 0.10 -7.81 -6.70
C VAL A 2 -0.82 -8.28 -5.58
N ASN A 3 -1.41 -9.45 -5.73
CA ASN A 3 -2.25 -10.08 -4.70
C ASN A 3 -1.39 -10.89 -3.72
N THR A 4 -1.51 -10.60 -2.43
CA THR A 4 -0.82 -11.33 -1.35
C THR A 4 -1.66 -12.46 -0.75
N GLY A 5 -2.89 -12.63 -1.24
CA GLY A 5 -3.92 -13.47 -0.68
C GLY A 5 -4.92 -12.67 0.18
N LYS A 6 -6.12 -13.21 0.32
CA LYS A 6 -7.17 -12.65 1.17
C LYS A 6 -6.70 -12.66 2.63
N PRO A 7 -6.79 -11.53 3.37
CA PRO A 7 -6.57 -11.53 4.80
C PRO A 7 -7.50 -12.52 5.51
N ILE A 8 -7.01 -13.16 6.57
CA ILE A 8 -7.86 -13.99 7.44
C ILE A 8 -8.79 -13.10 8.24
N GLU A 9 -8.27 -11.94 8.66
CA GLU A 9 -9.05 -10.93 9.35
C GLU A 9 -10.04 -10.23 8.40
N THR A 10 -11.20 -9.89 8.92
CA THR A 10 -12.11 -8.93 8.32
C THR A 10 -11.55 -7.51 8.43
N THR A 11 -12.04 -6.61 7.57
CA THR A 11 -11.73 -5.16 7.69
C THR A 11 -12.08 -4.62 9.08
N GLY A 12 -13.21 -5.05 9.66
CA GLY A 12 -13.62 -4.65 11.00
C GLY A 12 -12.61 -5.06 12.08
N GLU A 13 -12.14 -6.31 12.03
CA GLU A 13 -11.11 -6.80 12.97
C GLU A 13 -9.78 -6.03 12.85
N MET A 14 -9.38 -5.65 11.63
CA MET A 14 -8.18 -4.84 11.41
C MET A 14 -8.33 -3.41 11.97
N VAL A 15 -9.52 -2.80 11.82
CA VAL A 15 -9.81 -1.49 12.43
C VAL A 15 -9.83 -1.60 13.95
N SER A 16 -10.49 -2.62 14.50
CA SER A 16 -10.49 -2.90 15.95
C SER A 16 -9.08 -3.13 16.49
N LEU A 17 -8.22 -3.83 15.76
CA LEU A 17 -6.81 -4.04 16.13
C LEU A 17 -6.08 -2.70 16.31
N VAL A 18 -6.24 -1.76 15.37
CA VAL A 18 -5.62 -0.44 15.45
C VAL A 18 -6.20 0.36 16.63
N ALA A 19 -7.51 0.30 16.84
CA ALA A 19 -8.18 0.97 17.96
C ALA A 19 -7.69 0.45 19.32
N GLU A 20 -7.59 -0.87 19.49
CA GLU A 20 -7.06 -1.49 20.70
C GLU A 20 -5.59 -1.14 20.94
N ARG A 21 -4.81 -1.04 19.86
CA ARG A 21 -3.42 -0.58 19.96
C ARG A 21 -3.33 0.88 20.37
N TYR A 22 -4.21 1.73 19.85
CA TYR A 22 -4.32 3.13 20.24
C TYR A 22 -4.65 3.25 21.73
N LYS A 23 -5.62 2.48 22.25
CA LYS A 23 -5.94 2.47 23.68
C LYS A 23 -4.74 2.11 24.57
N LYS A 24 -3.87 1.22 24.11
CA LYS A 24 -2.68 0.75 24.86
C LYS A 24 -1.48 1.70 24.77
N ASN A 25 -1.35 2.45 23.67
CA ASN A 25 -0.25 3.39 23.45
C ASN A 25 -0.74 4.57 22.57
N PRO A 26 -1.52 5.50 23.15
CA PRO A 26 -2.14 6.58 22.39
C PRO A 26 -1.11 7.47 21.69
N GLU A 27 -0.05 7.88 22.40
CA GLU A 27 0.98 8.78 21.88
C GLU A 27 1.78 8.14 20.75
N GLY A 28 2.17 6.88 20.91
CA GLY A 28 2.92 6.16 19.88
C GLY A 28 2.09 5.93 18.61
N VAL A 29 0.83 5.52 18.76
CA VAL A 29 -0.05 5.32 17.61
C VAL A 29 -0.42 6.66 16.96
N LYS A 30 -0.67 7.71 17.74
CA LYS A 30 -0.93 9.07 17.23
C LYS A 30 0.23 9.56 16.35
N LYS A 31 1.49 9.38 16.80
CA LYS A 31 2.67 9.72 15.99
C LYS A 31 2.71 8.97 14.66
N LEU A 32 2.37 7.67 14.66
CA LEU A 32 2.29 6.89 13.41
C LEU A 32 1.19 7.40 12.47
N LEU A 33 0.01 7.72 13.00
CA LEU A 33 -1.10 8.26 12.22
C LEU A 33 -0.78 9.65 11.66
N GLU A 34 -0.12 10.51 12.44
CA GLU A 34 0.37 11.81 11.99
C GLU A 34 1.42 11.66 10.88
N ALA A 35 2.34 10.70 11.02
CA ALA A 35 3.33 10.41 9.99
C ALA A 35 2.67 9.92 8.69
N ILE A 36 1.68 9.01 8.78
CA ILE A 36 0.87 8.59 7.62
C ILE A 36 0.16 9.80 6.99
N ALA A 37 -0.46 10.67 7.78
CA ALA A 37 -1.11 11.88 7.27
C ALA A 37 -0.12 12.81 6.54
N ASN A 38 1.10 12.94 7.03
CA ASN A 38 2.16 13.72 6.38
C ASN A 38 2.63 13.08 5.05
N THR A 39 2.71 11.74 4.96
CA THR A 39 2.98 11.08 3.67
C THR A 39 1.87 11.33 2.66
N THR A 40 0.60 11.39 3.08
CA THR A 40 -0.52 11.75 2.21
C THR A 40 -0.40 13.19 1.70
N LYS A 41 -0.04 14.14 2.56
CA LYS A 41 0.22 15.54 2.12
C LYS A 41 1.38 15.62 1.13
N SER A 42 2.44 14.84 1.35
CA SER A 42 3.58 14.77 0.44
C SER A 42 3.19 14.18 -0.91
N LEU A 43 2.32 13.16 -0.92
CA LEU A 43 1.74 12.61 -2.16
C LEU A 43 0.93 13.66 -2.92
N LEU A 44 0.12 14.46 -2.23
CA LEU A 44 -0.64 15.53 -2.87
C LEU A 44 0.29 16.55 -3.52
N ARG A 45 1.32 17.03 -2.79
CA ARG A 45 2.30 17.97 -3.34
C ARG A 45 3.09 17.38 -4.50
N TYR A 46 3.39 16.08 -4.48
CA TYR A 46 3.98 15.37 -5.61
C TYR A 46 3.07 15.42 -6.85
N ILE A 47 1.78 15.11 -6.68
CA ILE A 47 0.79 15.09 -7.79
C ILE A 47 0.58 16.50 -8.37
N LEU A 48 0.59 17.52 -7.51
CA LEU A 48 0.46 18.93 -7.91
C LEU A 48 1.78 19.54 -8.43
N GLU A 49 2.86 18.74 -8.51
CA GLU A 49 4.19 19.18 -8.95
C GLU A 49 4.81 20.30 -8.09
N GLU A 50 4.32 20.48 -6.85
CA GLU A 50 4.79 21.49 -5.90
C GLU A 50 6.11 21.10 -5.21
N GLU A 51 6.47 19.81 -5.24
CA GLU A 51 7.66 19.29 -4.58
C GLU A 51 8.32 18.18 -5.40
N LYS A 52 9.66 18.21 -5.52
CA LYS A 52 10.46 17.14 -6.15
C LYS A 52 10.63 15.91 -5.25
N SER A 53 9.54 15.48 -4.63
CA SER A 53 9.53 14.24 -3.86
C SER A 53 9.53 13.03 -4.81
N SER A 54 9.99 11.87 -4.32
CA SER A 54 9.93 10.63 -5.10
C SER A 54 8.70 9.84 -4.71
N LEU A 55 7.83 9.51 -5.66
CA LEU A 55 6.66 8.65 -5.42
C LEU A 55 7.07 7.28 -4.84
N VAL A 56 8.23 6.76 -5.26
CA VAL A 56 8.83 5.55 -4.67
C VAL A 56 9.13 5.75 -3.19
N GLY A 57 9.76 6.88 -2.83
CA GLY A 57 10.08 7.22 -1.45
C GLY A 57 8.82 7.32 -0.58
N ILE A 58 7.80 8.03 -1.05
CA ILE A 58 6.51 8.21 -0.35
C ILE A 58 5.85 6.86 -0.08
N PHE A 59 5.84 5.95 -1.06
CA PHE A 59 5.25 4.62 -0.89
C PHE A 59 5.99 3.80 0.16
N LYS A 60 7.33 3.79 0.11
CA LYS A 60 8.16 3.04 1.06
C LYS A 60 7.99 3.57 2.47
N GLU A 61 7.96 4.88 2.64
CA GLU A 61 7.80 5.51 3.94
C GLU A 61 6.44 5.18 4.57
N ASN A 62 5.35 5.36 3.81
CA ASN A 62 4.01 5.02 4.28
C ASN A 62 3.91 3.54 4.65
N GLU A 63 4.46 2.65 3.83
CA GLU A 63 4.49 1.21 4.14
C GLU A 63 5.24 0.90 5.44
N ARG A 64 6.35 1.59 5.75
CA ARG A 64 7.03 1.42 7.04
C ARG A 64 6.16 1.85 8.21
N TYR A 65 5.33 2.88 8.06
CA TYR A 65 4.37 3.25 9.10
C TYR A 65 3.23 2.23 9.24
N LEU A 66 2.73 1.66 8.14
CA LEU A 66 1.73 0.59 8.16
C LEU A 66 2.26 -0.70 8.82
N GLU A 67 3.50 -1.09 8.50
CA GLU A 67 4.18 -2.21 9.17
C GLU A 67 4.31 -1.95 10.68
N GLN A 68 4.72 -0.73 11.05
CA GLN A 68 4.81 -0.33 12.46
C GLN A 68 3.46 -0.28 13.15
N LEU A 69 2.40 0.13 12.44
CA LEU A 69 1.00 0.12 12.91
C LEU A 69 0.46 -1.31 13.11
N GLY A 70 1.13 -2.30 12.52
CA GLY A 70 0.87 -3.72 12.75
C GLY A 70 -0.23 -4.30 11.88
N VAL A 71 -0.51 -3.64 10.74
CA VAL A 71 -1.57 -4.02 9.80
C VAL A 71 -1.03 -4.74 8.54
N VAL A 72 0.25 -5.09 8.54
CA VAL A 72 0.94 -5.73 7.42
C VAL A 72 1.46 -7.09 7.85
N SER A 73 1.07 -8.13 7.13
CA SER A 73 1.46 -9.50 7.44
C SER A 73 2.90 -9.79 7.04
N GLN A 74 3.51 -10.83 7.62
CA GLN A 74 4.87 -11.22 7.24
C GLN A 74 4.96 -11.66 5.77
N LYS A 75 3.91 -12.27 5.23
CA LYS A 75 3.84 -12.67 3.82
C LYS A 75 3.83 -11.44 2.90
N ALA A 76 3.00 -10.44 3.20
CA ALA A 76 2.98 -9.19 2.43
C ALA A 76 4.32 -8.46 2.51
N ARG A 77 4.94 -8.38 3.69
CA ARG A 77 6.28 -7.78 3.87
C ARG A 77 7.34 -8.44 3.01
N LYS A 78 7.35 -9.79 2.93
CA LYS A 78 8.29 -10.52 2.06
C LYS A 78 8.12 -10.12 0.59
N ILE A 79 6.88 -10.04 0.10
CA ILE A 79 6.58 -9.62 -1.27
C ILE A 79 7.00 -8.16 -1.51
N ILE A 80 6.70 -7.26 -0.57
CA ILE A 80 7.15 -5.85 -0.63
C ILE A 80 8.66 -5.76 -0.76
N ARG A 81 9.42 -6.47 0.10
CA ARG A 81 10.90 -6.45 0.04
C ARG A 81 11.45 -7.00 -1.26
N VAL A 82 10.76 -7.94 -1.90
CA VAL A 82 11.14 -8.48 -3.21
C VAL A 82 11.10 -7.39 -4.29
N PHE A 83 10.05 -6.56 -4.34
CA PHE A 83 9.98 -5.43 -5.27
C PHE A 83 10.92 -4.26 -4.88
N GLU A 84 11.14 -4.01 -3.60
CA GLU A 84 12.06 -2.94 -3.18
C GLU A 84 13.52 -3.19 -3.62
N ARG A 85 13.91 -4.46 -3.86
CA ARG A 85 15.25 -4.82 -4.37
C ARG A 85 15.52 -4.32 -5.79
N ILE A 86 14.47 -4.12 -6.59
CA ILE A 86 14.60 -3.52 -7.93
C ILE A 86 14.40 -2.01 -7.92
N GLY A 87 14.42 -1.37 -6.73
CA GLY A 87 14.23 0.06 -6.58
C GLY A 87 12.77 0.51 -6.56
N ALA A 88 11.80 -0.41 -6.56
CA ALA A 88 10.39 -0.05 -6.54
C ALA A 88 9.94 0.41 -5.15
N GLY A 89 8.92 1.27 -5.11
CA GLY A 89 8.13 1.54 -3.92
C GLY A 89 6.92 0.61 -3.92
N ALA A 90 6.66 -0.04 -2.80
CA ALA A 90 5.55 -0.96 -2.66
C ALA A 90 4.85 -0.75 -1.31
N LYS A 91 3.52 -0.70 -1.33
CA LYS A 91 2.69 -0.57 -0.12
C LYS A 91 1.41 -1.40 -0.21
N ILE A 92 0.90 -1.87 0.92
CA ILE A 92 -0.45 -2.48 0.96
C ILE A 92 -1.53 -1.44 0.64
N THR A 93 -2.71 -1.90 0.21
CA THR A 93 -3.92 -1.07 0.07
C THR A 93 -5.11 -1.71 0.78
N GLY A 94 -6.03 -0.89 1.26
CA GLY A 94 -7.12 -1.29 2.18
C GLY A 94 -6.66 -1.34 3.64
N ALA A 95 -7.42 -2.07 4.47
CA ALA A 95 -7.15 -2.17 5.92
C ALA A 95 -5.98 -3.10 6.29
N GLY A 96 -5.44 -3.83 5.31
CA GLY A 96 -4.35 -4.77 5.49
C GLY A 96 -4.79 -6.13 6.06
N GLY A 97 -3.86 -6.81 6.71
CA GLY A 97 -4.04 -8.15 7.27
C GLY A 97 -2.81 -8.57 8.06
N LYS A 98 -2.97 -9.49 9.03
CA LYS A 98 -1.90 -9.79 10.00
C LYS A 98 -1.46 -11.25 10.00
N LYS A 99 -2.40 -12.20 10.00
CA LYS A 99 -2.10 -13.64 10.12
C LYS A 99 -1.51 -14.27 8.85
N ASP A 100 -2.04 -13.96 7.66
CA ASP A 100 -1.55 -14.50 6.38
C ASP A 100 -1.38 -13.44 5.30
N GLY A 101 -2.37 -13.20 4.42
CA GLY A 101 -2.32 -12.14 3.40
C GLY A 101 -2.65 -10.75 3.95
N SER A 102 -2.37 -9.71 3.18
CA SER A 102 -2.80 -8.32 3.43
C SER A 102 -3.61 -7.74 2.24
N GLY A 103 -4.19 -8.61 1.40
CA GLY A 103 -4.91 -8.20 0.20
C GLY A 103 -3.96 -7.78 -0.91
N MET A 104 -4.10 -6.57 -1.43
CA MET A 104 -3.34 -6.10 -2.59
C MET A 104 -2.17 -5.20 -2.19
N ILE A 105 -1.09 -5.27 -2.97
CA ILE A 105 0.05 -4.35 -2.92
C ILE A 105 0.02 -3.46 -4.16
N LEU A 106 0.10 -2.15 -3.93
CA LEU A 106 0.40 -1.13 -4.94
C LEU A 106 1.92 -1.06 -5.11
N ILE A 107 2.40 -1.08 -6.34
CA ILE A 107 3.83 -1.07 -6.68
C ILE A 107 4.06 0.05 -7.68
N ARG A 108 5.11 0.83 -7.47
CA ARG A 108 5.54 1.91 -8.36
C ARG A 108 7.04 1.87 -8.58
N HIS A 109 7.46 2.08 -9.81
CA HIS A 109 8.86 2.24 -10.20
C HIS A 109 8.91 3.22 -11.38
N PRO A 110 9.86 4.17 -11.46
CA PRO A 110 9.92 5.14 -12.56
C PRO A 110 9.93 4.50 -13.94
N ASP A 111 10.54 3.32 -14.05
CA ASP A 111 10.54 2.42 -15.19
C ASP A 111 9.61 1.23 -14.91
N GLU A 112 8.39 1.26 -15.46
CA GLU A 112 7.35 0.26 -15.19
C GLU A 112 7.65 -1.10 -15.82
N GLU A 113 8.43 -1.14 -16.91
CA GLU A 113 8.84 -2.39 -17.54
C GLU A 113 9.66 -3.26 -16.59
N LYS A 114 10.46 -2.64 -15.70
CA LYS A 114 11.18 -3.38 -14.66
C LYS A 114 10.25 -4.12 -13.71
N ILE A 115 9.06 -3.60 -13.42
CA ILE A 115 8.08 -4.30 -12.59
C ILE A 115 7.52 -5.49 -13.34
N ILE A 116 7.15 -5.30 -14.61
CA ILE A 116 6.54 -6.33 -15.46
C ILE A 116 7.50 -7.50 -15.65
N LYS A 117 8.71 -7.22 -16.18
CA LYS A 117 9.75 -8.24 -16.43
C LYS A 117 10.09 -9.01 -15.15
N PHE A 118 10.25 -8.30 -14.05
CA PHE A 118 10.59 -8.91 -12.76
C PHE A 118 9.50 -9.85 -12.21
N ALA A 119 8.24 -9.54 -12.50
CA ALA A 119 7.11 -10.37 -12.11
C ALA A 119 6.93 -11.57 -13.02
N GLU A 120 7.10 -11.42 -14.34
CA GLU A 120 7.14 -12.52 -15.30
C GLU A 120 8.21 -13.54 -14.92
N ASP A 121 9.44 -13.08 -14.64
CA ASP A 121 10.57 -13.92 -14.20
C ASP A 121 10.27 -14.74 -12.92
N ARG A 122 9.34 -14.27 -12.10
CA ARG A 122 8.96 -14.88 -10.81
C ARG A 122 7.60 -15.54 -10.83
N ASN A 123 6.93 -15.58 -11.98
CA ASN A 123 5.57 -16.06 -12.14
C ASN A 123 4.60 -15.41 -11.12
N LEU A 124 4.76 -14.10 -10.90
CA LEU A 124 3.89 -13.31 -10.04
C LEU A 124 2.78 -12.69 -10.87
N ASP A 125 1.54 -12.92 -10.46
CA ASP A 125 0.38 -12.29 -11.10
C ASP A 125 0.31 -10.79 -10.76
N ILE A 126 0.44 -9.95 -11.80
CA ILE A 126 0.34 -8.49 -11.70
C ILE A 126 -0.89 -7.99 -12.43
N LEU A 127 -1.72 -7.24 -11.70
CA LEU A 127 -2.78 -6.43 -12.27
C LEU A 127 -2.24 -5.02 -12.61
N SER A 128 -2.12 -4.69 -13.90
CA SER A 128 -1.86 -3.32 -14.34
C SER A 128 -3.10 -2.45 -14.12
N VAL A 129 -2.92 -1.22 -13.65
CA VAL A 129 -4.04 -0.31 -13.34
C VAL A 129 -3.76 1.08 -13.89
N ARG A 130 -4.82 1.71 -14.43
CA ARG A 130 -4.83 3.10 -14.86
C ARG A 130 -5.71 3.90 -13.90
N LEU A 131 -5.23 5.08 -13.49
CA LEU A 131 -5.96 6.00 -12.62
C LEU A 131 -6.72 7.03 -13.47
N GLY A 132 -7.82 7.56 -12.95
CA GLY A 132 -8.55 8.69 -13.55
C GLY A 132 -9.68 8.30 -14.51
N GLU A 133 -10.21 7.09 -14.41
CA GLU A 133 -11.39 6.67 -15.18
C GLU A 133 -12.68 7.27 -14.62
N GLU A 134 -13.75 7.27 -15.43
CA GLU A 134 -15.07 7.72 -15.01
C GLU A 134 -15.55 6.99 -13.75
N GLY A 135 -16.25 7.71 -12.88
CA GLY A 135 -16.86 7.15 -11.68
C GLY A 135 -18.08 6.26 -12.00
N VAL A 136 -18.94 6.07 -11.01
CA VAL A 136 -20.19 5.32 -11.19
C VAL A 136 -21.05 6.01 -12.24
N ARG A 137 -21.43 5.27 -13.29
CA ARG A 137 -22.35 5.71 -14.35
C ARG A 137 -23.53 4.77 -14.50
N VAL A 138 -24.66 5.29 -14.91
CA VAL A 138 -25.83 4.50 -15.32
C VAL A 138 -25.72 4.30 -16.82
N GLU A 139 -25.49 3.06 -17.23
CA GLU A 139 -25.55 2.68 -18.65
C GLU A 139 -27.00 2.79 -19.12
N LYS A 140 -27.23 3.39 -20.29
CA LYS A 140 -28.53 3.29 -20.95
C LYS A 140 -28.54 1.99 -21.74
N GLU A 141 -29.51 1.12 -21.48
CA GLU A 141 -29.81 0.00 -22.37
C GLU A 141 -30.09 0.55 -23.77
N ILE A 142 -29.38 0.01 -24.77
CA ILE A 142 -29.56 0.34 -26.20
C ILE A 142 -30.71 -0.49 -26.76
#